data_AF-A0A2P4ZZ09-F1
#
_entry.id   AF-A0A2P4ZZ09-F1
#
_cell.length_a   1.000
_cell.length_b   1.000
_cell.length_c   1.000
_cell.angle_alpha   90.00
_cell.angle_beta   90.00
_cell.angle_gamma   90.00
#
_symmetry.space_group_name_H-M   'P 1'
#
loop_
_entity.id
_entity.type
_entity.pdbx_description
1 polymer ?
#
loop_
_entity_poly.entity_id
_entity_poly.type
_entity_poly.pdbx_seq_one_letter_code
_entity_poly.pdbx_strand_id
1 'polypeptide(L)'
;MAARKRPLSGVAAQDAPAPKMAKADTNNSWRDLYELEVKAPSLDEATQDDWKTLASAHLKIHTVINGNPTPQLTDQQRIIYGNVNDHHIPETGNLDCIGSCSGVLIKRDNIRYIFRSTIGEAGEEALVMGFGQFDDCGRLKPVFKRGSVRSARMPNIVFRALLEAFDAAENDAARLELTQAALDSYGPEEDIWISADRKGNTLLHYAAISGDLTCVKWIMEKCPRLVTARNHQRNTPLDEFQTHLEVIRTQQKWGTKTVAVSDKFTGYSQPHVEMLCTLQGLSNLSLEELLRLKYGCTCGQCQEGFLSPRMRFTLAQTADDAAAMVSDECTWIDGKLFLKKYERYLMYLRPRVYDEMRTSSDVRLGFLSLFSHFALCLRDSTEPPHELKVLEMVISTKEEEESTMAKHYLDFGGTVEAVGSALFRDALTNSTGIASIWGIFESRLRAVPACRNDEEFGFVSGMCGYERVRRGQCLSATGHFLGEYDF
;
A
#
# COMPACT_ATOMS: atom_id res chain seq x y z
N MET A 1 25.75 -69.30 24.81
CA MET A 1 25.37 -68.60 23.56
C MET A 1 26.30 -67.39 23.44
N ALA A 2 27.58 -67.51 23.04
CA ALA A 2 28.11 -67.77 21.70
C ALA A 2 27.54 -66.77 20.65
N ALA A 3 28.30 -65.99 19.88
CA ALA A 3 29.75 -65.91 19.65
C ALA A 3 30.14 -64.59 18.95
N ARG A 4 31.42 -64.23 19.11
CA ARG A 4 32.21 -63.29 18.29
C ARG A 4 32.19 -63.64 16.79
N LYS A 5 32.34 -62.64 15.91
CA LYS A 5 33.27 -62.63 14.76
C LYS A 5 33.41 -61.23 14.12
N ARG A 6 34.64 -60.72 14.11
CA ARG A 6 35.28 -59.80 13.12
C ARG A 6 36.30 -60.67 12.35
N PRO A 7 37.04 -60.19 11.32
CA PRO A 7 36.78 -59.29 10.17
C PRO A 7 37.40 -59.88 8.85
N LEU A 8 37.68 -59.03 7.84
CA LEU A 8 38.51 -59.17 6.60
C LEU A 8 37.67 -59.20 5.29
N SER A 9 37.98 -58.50 4.18
CA SER A 9 39.20 -57.82 3.72
C SER A 9 38.96 -57.02 2.42
N GLY A 10 39.75 -55.94 2.20
CA GLY A 10 40.22 -55.43 0.89
C GLY A 10 39.22 -54.58 0.09
N VAL A 11 39.54 -53.40 -0.45
CA VAL A 11 40.80 -52.94 -1.06
C VAL A 11 40.98 -51.43 -0.83
N ALA A 12 42.21 -51.02 -0.55
CA ALA A 12 42.66 -49.63 -0.54
C ALA A 12 43.30 -49.26 -1.88
N ALA A 13 43.10 -48.02 -2.34
CA ALA A 13 43.99 -47.31 -3.26
C ALA A 13 43.88 -45.81 -2.90
N GLN A 14 44.76 -45.29 -2.05
CA GLN A 14 46.08 -44.73 -2.37
C GLN A 14 46.01 -43.36 -3.05
N ASP A 15 46.25 -42.33 -2.23
CA ASP A 15 47.29 -41.31 -2.42
C ASP A 15 47.51 -40.80 -3.86
N ALA A 16 46.79 -39.75 -4.24
CA ALA A 16 47.28 -38.82 -5.24
C ALA A 16 48.34 -37.91 -4.59
N PRO A 17 49.54 -37.78 -5.17
CA PRO A 17 50.70 -37.23 -4.49
C PRO A 17 50.58 -35.72 -4.30
N ALA A 18 50.82 -35.26 -3.06
CA ALA A 18 51.17 -33.86 -2.81
C ALA A 18 52.40 -33.50 -3.66
N PRO A 19 52.39 -32.38 -4.40
CA PRO A 19 53.58 -31.95 -5.12
C PRO A 19 54.70 -31.68 -4.11
N LYS A 20 55.80 -32.44 -4.27
CA LYS A 20 57.02 -32.31 -3.47
C LYS A 20 57.56 -30.90 -3.63
N MET A 21 57.59 -30.13 -2.53
CA MET A 21 58.38 -28.90 -2.47
C MET A 21 59.86 -29.28 -2.49
N ALA A 22 60.52 -29.03 -3.62
CA ALA A 22 61.97 -28.94 -3.65
C ALA A 22 62.38 -27.68 -2.86
N LYS A 23 63.25 -27.85 -1.86
CA LYS A 23 64.00 -26.74 -1.28
C LYS A 23 65.02 -26.28 -2.32
N ALA A 24 64.92 -25.03 -2.75
CA ALA A 24 66.01 -24.29 -3.35
C ALA A 24 66.17 -22.98 -2.58
N ASP A 25 67.36 -22.82 -2.01
CA ASP A 25 67.86 -21.60 -1.38
C ASP A 25 67.93 -20.44 -2.39
N THR A 26 67.64 -19.25 -1.85
CA THR A 26 68.18 -17.93 -2.20
C THR A 26 68.35 -17.53 -3.68
N ASN A 27 67.66 -16.43 -4.02
CA ASN A 27 67.86 -15.53 -5.16
C ASN A 27 67.31 -15.92 -6.55
N ASN A 28 66.53 -14.97 -7.07
CA ASN A 28 66.09 -14.72 -8.46
C ASN A 28 64.86 -15.43 -9.06
N SER A 29 63.97 -14.54 -9.56
CA SER A 29 63.00 -14.62 -10.66
C SER A 29 62.20 -15.91 -10.87
N TRP A 30 60.90 -15.82 -10.60
CA TRP A 30 59.89 -16.68 -11.23
C TRP A 30 58.89 -15.79 -11.96
N ARG A 31 58.98 -15.79 -13.30
CA ARG A 31 57.90 -15.38 -14.19
C ARG A 31 57.12 -16.65 -14.53
N ASP A 32 56.03 -16.88 -13.83
CA ASP A 32 55.07 -17.90 -14.24
C ASP A 32 53.87 -17.18 -14.87
N LEU A 33 53.76 -17.31 -16.20
CA LEU A 33 52.55 -17.00 -16.94
C LEU A 33 51.59 -18.18 -16.76
N TYR A 34 50.35 -17.90 -16.39
CA TYR A 34 49.26 -18.88 -16.45
C TYR A 34 48.32 -18.46 -17.58
N GLU A 35 48.23 -19.27 -18.63
CA GLU A 35 47.13 -19.24 -19.59
C GLU A 35 46.02 -20.15 -19.08
N LEU A 36 44.77 -19.66 -19.11
CA LEU A 36 43.60 -20.42 -18.73
C LEU A 36 42.72 -20.58 -19.98
N GLU A 37 42.78 -21.76 -20.60
CA GLU A 37 41.89 -22.14 -21.70
C GLU A 37 40.50 -22.47 -21.12
N VAL A 38 39.48 -21.73 -21.54
CA VAL A 38 38.08 -22.07 -21.24
C VAL A 38 37.51 -22.82 -22.43
N LYS A 39 37.29 -24.13 -22.28
CA LYS A 39 36.65 -24.96 -23.30
C LYS A 39 35.13 -24.97 -23.13
N ALA A 40 34.40 -24.91 -24.24
CA ALA A 40 32.96 -25.14 -24.24
C ALA A 40 32.62 -26.58 -23.82
N PRO A 41 31.48 -26.83 -23.15
CA PRO A 41 31.05 -28.20 -22.85
C PRO A 41 30.77 -28.98 -24.13
N SER A 42 31.09 -30.27 -24.13
CA SER A 42 30.84 -31.17 -25.26
C SER A 42 29.35 -31.25 -25.57
N LEU A 43 29.02 -30.97 -26.83
CA LEU A 43 27.72 -31.16 -27.45
C LEU A 43 27.42 -32.65 -27.59
N ASP A 44 26.49 -33.16 -26.79
CA ASP A 44 25.62 -34.26 -27.21
C ASP A 44 24.22 -33.97 -26.63
N GLU A 45 23.23 -33.90 -27.53
CA GLU A 45 21.79 -33.72 -27.27
C GLU A 45 21.25 -32.30 -26.98
N ALA A 46 21.52 -31.33 -27.86
CA ALA A 46 20.69 -30.11 -27.95
C ALA A 46 20.11 -29.95 -29.36
N THR A 47 18.81 -29.67 -29.46
CA THR A 47 18.10 -29.59 -30.75
C THR A 47 18.09 -28.14 -31.27
N GLN A 48 17.83 -27.98 -32.56
CA GLN A 48 17.93 -26.69 -33.29
C GLN A 48 17.01 -25.57 -32.74
N ASP A 49 16.03 -25.88 -31.88
CA ASP A 49 15.18 -24.90 -31.19
C ASP A 49 15.82 -24.29 -29.94
N ASP A 50 16.79 -24.96 -29.30
CA ASP A 50 17.51 -24.44 -28.13
C ASP A 50 18.36 -23.20 -28.49
N TRP A 51 18.82 -23.13 -29.74
CA TRP A 51 19.64 -22.03 -30.26
C TRP A 51 18.87 -20.74 -30.52
N LYS A 52 17.56 -20.83 -30.83
CA LYS A 52 16.72 -19.63 -31.03
C LYS A 52 16.42 -18.92 -29.70
N THR A 53 16.33 -19.67 -28.60
CA THR A 53 16.04 -19.12 -27.27
C THR A 53 17.26 -18.40 -26.68
N LEU A 54 18.47 -18.94 -26.87
CA LEU A 54 19.73 -18.32 -26.42
C LEU A 54 20.15 -17.10 -27.24
N ALA A 55 19.88 -17.09 -28.56
CA ALA A 55 20.18 -15.95 -29.42
C ALA A 55 19.21 -14.76 -29.20
N SER A 56 17.96 -15.03 -28.82
CA SER A 56 16.96 -13.98 -28.56
C SER A 56 17.19 -13.28 -27.21
N ALA A 57 17.87 -13.92 -26.25
CA ALA A 57 18.14 -13.37 -24.93
C ALA A 57 19.36 -12.41 -24.89
N HIS A 58 20.24 -12.42 -25.90
CA HIS A 58 21.50 -11.66 -25.87
C HIS A 58 21.64 -10.50 -26.85
N LEU A 59 20.65 -10.23 -27.71
CA LEU A 59 20.79 -9.16 -28.72
C LEU A 59 19.60 -8.19 -28.77
N LYS A 60 19.46 -7.37 -27.73
CA LYS A 60 18.82 -6.04 -27.83
C LYS A 60 19.55 -5.04 -26.94
N ILE A 61 20.72 -4.59 -27.40
CA ILE A 61 21.30 -3.32 -26.95
C ILE A 61 21.37 -2.41 -28.17
N HIS A 62 20.64 -1.31 -28.09
CA HIS A 62 20.53 -0.29 -29.12
C HIS A 62 21.92 0.29 -29.49
N THR A 63 22.21 0.28 -30.79
CA THR A 63 23.20 1.11 -31.44
C THR A 63 22.84 2.60 -31.27
N VAL A 64 23.76 3.39 -30.68
CA VAL A 64 23.81 4.84 -30.87
C VAL A 64 25.20 5.18 -31.39
N ILE A 65 25.26 5.56 -32.67
CA ILE A 65 26.43 6.09 -33.36
C ILE A 65 26.44 7.60 -33.13
N ASN A 66 27.57 8.13 -32.64
CA ASN A 66 28.13 9.48 -32.85
C ASN A 66 29.49 9.46 -32.12
N GLY A 67 30.68 9.61 -32.71
CA GLY A 67 31.09 10.27 -33.93
C GLY A 67 32.16 11.33 -33.60
N ASN A 68 33.41 10.94 -33.29
CA ASN A 68 34.68 11.55 -33.76
C ASN A 68 35.94 11.04 -33.00
N PRO A 69 37.13 11.06 -33.63
CA PRO A 69 38.33 10.32 -33.21
C PRO A 69 39.37 11.21 -32.50
N THR A 70 40.21 10.61 -31.63
CA THR A 70 41.68 10.87 -31.38
C THR A 70 42.09 10.54 -29.93
N PRO A 71 43.40 10.41 -29.58
CA PRO A 71 44.60 10.08 -30.35
C PRO A 71 45.41 8.88 -29.76
N GLN A 72 46.38 8.40 -30.53
CA GLN A 72 47.34 7.33 -30.22
C GLN A 72 48.05 7.54 -28.86
N LEU A 73 48.02 6.51 -28.00
CA LEU A 73 48.83 6.40 -26.78
C LEU A 73 49.99 5.42 -26.99
N THR A 74 51.17 5.84 -26.55
CA THR A 74 52.48 5.18 -26.67
C THR A 74 52.65 3.96 -25.74
N ASP A 75 53.51 3.03 -26.16
CA ASP A 75 53.76 1.65 -25.68
C ASP A 75 54.17 1.39 -24.20
N GLN A 76 53.75 2.18 -23.22
CA GLN A 76 54.05 1.91 -21.80
C GLN A 76 52.86 1.92 -20.83
N GLN A 77 51.63 1.86 -21.34
CA GLN A 77 50.43 1.73 -20.50
C GLN A 77 49.69 0.43 -20.82
N ARG A 78 50.03 -0.66 -20.12
CA ARG A 78 49.15 -1.84 -20.05
C ARG A 78 48.14 -1.63 -18.93
N ILE A 79 47.02 -1.03 -19.33
CA ILE A 79 45.83 -0.76 -18.54
C ILE A 79 44.99 -2.05 -18.45
N ILE A 80 44.32 -2.28 -17.32
CA ILE A 80 43.23 -3.26 -17.23
C ILE A 80 42.05 -2.71 -18.04
N TYR A 81 42.00 -3.06 -19.32
CA TYR A 81 40.76 -3.09 -20.09
C TYR A 81 40.49 -4.55 -20.40
N GLY A 82 39.34 -5.07 -19.97
CA GLY A 82 38.74 -6.20 -20.66
C GLY A 82 38.28 -5.69 -22.01
N ASN A 83 39.14 -5.78 -23.03
CA ASN A 83 38.76 -5.52 -24.41
C ASN A 83 38.44 -6.88 -25.03
N VAL A 84 37.20 -7.07 -25.48
CA VAL A 84 36.91 -8.11 -26.47
C VAL A 84 37.49 -7.58 -27.78
N ASN A 85 38.71 -7.99 -28.11
CA ASN A 85 39.24 -7.71 -29.44
C ASN A 85 38.39 -8.53 -30.42
N ASP A 86 37.60 -7.84 -31.23
CA ASP A 86 36.94 -8.41 -32.39
C ASP A 86 38.05 -8.75 -33.41
N HIS A 87 38.60 -9.97 -33.29
CA HIS A 87 39.54 -10.47 -34.27
C HIS A 87 38.75 -10.83 -35.51
N HIS A 88 39.07 -10.16 -36.62
CA HIS A 88 38.66 -10.55 -37.96
C HIS A 88 38.85 -12.06 -38.12
N ILE A 89 37.74 -12.77 -38.31
CA ILE A 89 37.69 -14.22 -38.49
C ILE A 89 38.52 -14.56 -39.74
N PRO A 90 39.65 -15.28 -39.63
CA PRO A 90 40.30 -15.83 -40.80
C PRO A 90 39.39 -16.95 -41.33
N GLU A 91 39.12 -16.97 -42.64
CA GLU A 91 38.25 -17.94 -43.32
C GLU A 91 38.74 -19.41 -43.27
N THR A 92 39.73 -19.75 -42.44
CA THR A 92 40.28 -21.10 -42.37
C THR A 92 40.65 -21.52 -40.94
N GLY A 93 39.78 -22.34 -40.32
CA GLY A 93 40.16 -23.42 -39.39
C GLY A 93 40.33 -23.09 -37.91
N ASN A 94 39.49 -23.75 -37.10
CA ASN A 94 39.44 -23.87 -35.63
C ASN A 94 38.87 -22.70 -34.81
N LEU A 95 37.60 -22.88 -34.42
CA LEU A 95 36.88 -22.15 -33.38
C LEU A 95 37.11 -22.83 -32.02
N ASP A 96 38.11 -22.40 -31.26
CA ASP A 96 38.30 -22.91 -29.88
C ASP A 96 38.55 -21.80 -28.83
N CYS A 97 38.48 -20.51 -29.20
CA CYS A 97 38.65 -19.42 -28.23
C CYS A 97 37.72 -18.23 -28.55
N ILE A 98 36.71 -18.01 -27.69
CA ILE A 98 35.72 -16.91 -27.82
C ILE A 98 36.21 -15.64 -27.06
N GLY A 99 37.33 -15.73 -26.35
CA GLY A 99 37.96 -14.60 -25.66
C GLY A 99 39.10 -15.04 -24.72
N SER A 100 40.03 -14.12 -24.44
CA SER A 100 41.12 -14.35 -23.48
C SER A 100 41.15 -13.26 -22.40
N CYS A 101 41.56 -13.63 -21.19
CA CYS A 101 41.81 -12.69 -20.10
C CYS A 101 43.21 -12.91 -19.55
N SER A 102 43.94 -11.82 -19.28
CA SER A 102 45.29 -11.88 -18.70
C SER A 102 45.31 -11.17 -17.34
N GLY A 103 45.89 -11.83 -16.34
CA GLY A 103 46.06 -11.29 -14.99
C GLY A 103 47.54 -11.15 -14.63
N VAL A 104 47.89 -10.06 -13.95
CA VAL A 104 49.25 -9.85 -13.41
C VAL A 104 49.22 -9.97 -11.89
N LEU A 105 50.13 -10.75 -11.33
CA LEU A 105 50.26 -10.93 -9.89
C LEU A 105 50.90 -9.67 -9.26
N ILE A 106 50.15 -8.97 -8.41
CA ILE A 106 50.62 -7.75 -7.73
C ILE A 106 51.12 -8.10 -6.32
N LYS A 107 52.34 -7.66 -5.97
CA LYS A 107 52.89 -7.82 -4.62
C LYS A 107 52.01 -7.10 -3.59
N ARG A 108 51.83 -7.73 -2.42
CA ARG A 108 50.90 -7.35 -1.34
C ARG A 108 51.00 -5.87 -0.92
N ASP A 109 52.20 -5.30 -0.96
CA ASP A 109 52.45 -3.94 -0.48
C ASP A 109 52.07 -2.86 -1.52
N ASN A 110 51.92 -3.24 -2.80
CA ASN A 110 51.49 -2.35 -3.88
C ASN A 110 49.97 -2.36 -4.11
N ILE A 111 49.24 -3.27 -3.46
CA ILE A 111 47.78 -3.39 -3.61
C ILE A 111 47.08 -2.10 -3.21
N ARG A 112 47.48 -1.45 -2.09
CA ARG A 112 46.81 -0.24 -1.61
C ARG A 112 46.95 0.96 -2.53
N TYR A 113 48.09 1.10 -3.21
CA TYR A 113 48.35 2.23 -4.10
C TYR A 113 47.62 2.06 -5.43
N ILE A 114 47.73 0.87 -6.05
CA ILE A 114 47.06 0.55 -7.32
C ILE A 114 45.53 0.49 -7.14
N PHE A 115 45.03 -0.12 -6.06
CA PHE A 115 43.59 -0.19 -5.79
C PHE A 115 42.97 1.21 -5.59
N ARG A 116 43.70 2.17 -5.02
CA ARG A 116 43.21 3.56 -4.86
C ARG A 116 43.27 4.36 -6.15
N SER A 117 44.27 4.16 -7.01
CA SER A 117 44.35 4.88 -8.29
C SER A 117 43.39 4.33 -9.35
N THR A 118 43.07 3.04 -9.31
CA THR A 118 42.29 2.37 -10.36
C THR A 118 40.79 2.33 -10.07
N ILE A 119 40.35 2.51 -8.82
CA ILE A 119 38.92 2.56 -8.44
C ILE A 119 38.30 3.95 -8.62
N GLY A 120 39.10 4.94 -9.02
CA GLY A 120 38.64 6.31 -9.23
C GLY A 120 37.45 6.45 -10.19
N GLU A 121 37.24 5.50 -11.10
CA GLU A 121 36.14 5.52 -12.08
C GLU A 121 35.63 4.12 -12.47
N ALA A 122 35.63 3.15 -11.55
CA ALA A 122 35.02 1.84 -11.82
C ALA A 122 33.52 1.88 -11.51
N GLY A 123 32.67 1.69 -12.52
CA GLY A 123 31.22 1.52 -12.34
C GLY A 123 30.90 0.34 -11.42
N GLU A 124 29.78 0.43 -10.70
CA GLU A 124 29.36 -0.49 -9.64
C GLU A 124 29.40 -1.98 -10.07
N GLU A 125 29.16 -2.27 -11.35
CA GLU A 125 29.20 -3.61 -11.96
C GLU A 125 30.61 -4.25 -11.97
N ALA A 126 31.66 -3.46 -12.19
CA ALA A 126 33.04 -3.96 -12.21
C ALA A 126 33.52 -4.36 -10.80
N LEU A 127 33.03 -3.67 -9.77
CA LEU A 127 33.28 -4.03 -8.37
C LEU A 127 32.55 -5.33 -8.00
N VAL A 128 31.31 -5.51 -8.46
CA VAL A 128 30.51 -6.72 -8.18
C VAL A 128 31.13 -7.96 -8.83
N MET A 129 31.57 -7.89 -10.09
CA MET A 129 32.24 -9.02 -10.75
C MET A 129 33.57 -9.40 -10.07
N GLY A 130 34.34 -8.40 -9.63
CA GLY A 130 35.59 -8.64 -8.92
C GLY A 130 35.38 -9.42 -7.63
N PHE A 131 34.39 -9.04 -6.81
CA PHE A 131 34.10 -9.74 -5.55
C PHE A 131 33.50 -11.13 -5.77
N GLY A 132 32.65 -11.33 -6.79
CA GLY A 132 32.10 -12.64 -7.15
C GLY A 132 33.18 -13.66 -7.49
N GLN A 133 34.14 -13.28 -8.35
CA GLN A 133 35.26 -14.19 -8.71
C GLN A 133 36.15 -14.57 -7.51
N PHE A 134 36.29 -13.71 -6.51
CA PHE A 134 37.08 -14.02 -5.31
C PHE A 134 36.40 -15.01 -4.36
N ASP A 135 35.06 -15.05 -4.33
CA ASP A 135 34.30 -15.99 -3.49
C ASP A 135 34.15 -17.36 -4.17
N ASP A 136 33.90 -17.40 -5.49
CA ASP A 136 33.78 -18.64 -6.28
C ASP A 136 35.10 -19.42 -6.36
N CYS A 137 36.25 -18.72 -6.32
CA CYS A 137 37.58 -19.33 -6.28
C CYS A 137 38.03 -19.77 -4.87
N GLY A 138 37.17 -19.65 -3.84
CA GLY A 138 37.42 -20.18 -2.50
C GLY A 138 38.57 -19.52 -1.70
N ARG A 139 39.02 -18.33 -2.10
CA ARG A 139 40.21 -17.66 -1.51
C ARG A 139 39.91 -16.73 -0.34
N LEU A 140 38.64 -16.53 0.01
CA LEU A 140 38.23 -15.78 1.20
C LEU A 140 38.36 -16.66 2.47
N LYS A 141 39.24 -16.25 3.38
CA LYS A 141 39.40 -16.95 4.67
C LYS A 141 38.06 -16.98 5.44
N PRO A 142 37.74 -18.08 6.16
CA PRO A 142 36.46 -18.23 6.87
C PRO A 142 36.11 -17.10 7.84
N VAL A 143 37.11 -16.37 8.35
CA VAL A 143 36.93 -15.22 9.26
C VAL A 143 36.28 -14.02 8.55
N PHE A 144 36.43 -13.89 7.23
CA PHE A 144 35.78 -12.85 6.42
C PHE A 144 34.36 -13.23 5.99
N LYS A 145 33.97 -14.51 6.15
CA LYS A 145 32.60 -14.99 5.92
C LYS A 145 31.67 -14.79 7.12
N ARG A 146 32.23 -14.48 8.31
CA ARG A 146 31.48 -14.33 9.58
C ARG A 146 31.54 -12.92 10.18
N GLY A 147 32.11 -11.95 9.47
CA GLY A 147 31.98 -10.54 9.81
C GLY A 147 30.80 -9.92 9.07
N SER A 148 30.03 -9.06 9.72
CA SER A 148 28.93 -8.27 9.16
C SER A 148 29.42 -7.26 8.11
N VAL A 149 30.03 -7.75 7.03
CA VAL A 149 30.09 -7.02 5.77
C VAL A 149 28.71 -7.24 5.18
N ARG A 150 27.93 -6.17 5.08
CA ARG A 150 26.71 -6.09 4.26
C ARG A 150 27.05 -6.74 2.92
N SER A 151 26.66 -8.01 2.75
CA SER A 151 26.91 -8.77 1.54
C SER A 151 26.37 -7.94 0.38
N ALA A 152 27.22 -7.69 -0.60
CA ALA A 152 26.87 -6.89 -1.76
C ALA A 152 25.60 -7.48 -2.38
N ARG A 153 24.61 -6.61 -2.59
CA ARG A 153 23.25 -6.91 -3.01
C ARG A 153 23.20 -7.63 -4.37
N MET A 154 23.39 -8.94 -4.38
CA MET A 154 22.91 -9.83 -5.44
C MET A 154 21.44 -10.35 -5.31
N PRO A 155 20.49 -9.67 -4.60
CA PRO A 155 19.06 -9.96 -4.77
C PRO A 155 18.28 -9.07 -5.76
N ASN A 156 18.85 -7.96 -6.26
CA ASN A 156 18.02 -6.91 -6.89
C ASN A 156 17.49 -7.28 -8.29
N ILE A 157 18.25 -7.98 -9.13
CA ILE A 157 17.85 -8.24 -10.53
C ILE A 157 16.72 -9.27 -10.61
N VAL A 158 16.86 -10.41 -9.93
CA VAL A 158 15.83 -11.47 -9.92
C VAL A 158 14.55 -10.96 -9.28
N PHE A 159 14.66 -10.30 -8.12
CA PHE A 159 13.50 -9.72 -7.44
C PHE A 159 12.83 -8.63 -8.27
N ARG A 160 13.61 -7.79 -8.96
CA ARG A 160 13.05 -6.78 -9.86
C ARG A 160 12.32 -7.39 -11.04
N ALA A 161 12.87 -8.43 -11.68
CA ALA A 161 12.19 -9.14 -12.76
C ALA A 161 10.89 -9.79 -12.28
N LEU A 162 10.90 -10.39 -11.08
CA LEU A 162 9.70 -10.91 -10.42
C LEU A 162 8.64 -9.82 -10.23
N LEU A 163 9.01 -8.65 -9.69
CA LEU A 163 8.07 -7.54 -9.50
C LEU A 163 7.53 -6.98 -10.81
N GLU A 164 8.38 -6.78 -11.82
CA GLU A 164 7.97 -6.30 -13.13
C GLU A 164 6.96 -7.27 -13.79
N ALA A 165 7.16 -8.58 -13.63
CA ALA A 165 6.25 -9.58 -14.14
C ALA A 165 4.97 -9.71 -13.29
N PHE A 166 5.05 -9.53 -11.96
CA PHE A 166 3.90 -9.49 -11.06
C PHE A 166 2.96 -8.33 -11.40
N ASP A 167 3.51 -7.15 -11.66
CA ASP A 167 2.74 -5.96 -12.04
C ASP A 167 2.12 -6.10 -13.44
N ALA A 168 2.79 -6.81 -14.35
CA ALA A 168 2.33 -7.06 -15.72
C ALA A 168 1.27 -8.18 -15.82
N ALA A 169 1.15 -9.03 -14.81
CA ALA A 169 0.22 -10.15 -14.83
C ALA A 169 -1.25 -9.69 -14.86
N GLU A 170 -2.06 -10.34 -15.70
CA GLU A 170 -3.42 -9.91 -16.03
C GLU A 170 -4.43 -10.15 -14.90
N ASN A 171 -4.17 -11.11 -14.02
CA ASN A 171 -5.09 -11.51 -12.95
C ASN A 171 -4.35 -12.16 -11.78
N ASP A 172 -5.05 -12.33 -10.66
CA ASP A 172 -4.50 -12.88 -9.41
C ASP A 172 -4.01 -14.32 -9.53
N ALA A 173 -4.62 -15.14 -10.40
CA ALA A 173 -4.15 -16.52 -10.63
C ALA A 173 -2.78 -16.53 -11.33
N ALA A 174 -2.61 -15.70 -12.37
CA ALA A 174 -1.33 -15.55 -13.06
C ALA A 174 -0.25 -14.98 -12.13
N ARG A 175 -0.58 -14.03 -11.25
CA ARG A 175 0.33 -13.52 -10.22
C ARG A 175 0.76 -14.61 -9.25
N LEU A 176 -0.17 -15.44 -8.80
CA LEU A 176 0.13 -16.56 -7.91
C LEU A 176 1.03 -17.59 -8.58
N GLU A 177 0.69 -18.04 -9.79
CA GLU A 177 1.48 -19.04 -10.53
C GLU A 177 2.91 -18.54 -10.77
N LEU A 178 3.06 -17.28 -11.17
CA LEU A 178 4.37 -16.66 -11.37
C LEU A 178 5.16 -16.57 -10.07
N THR A 179 4.50 -16.16 -8.99
CA THR A 179 5.10 -16.05 -7.65
C THR A 179 5.56 -17.42 -7.14
N GLN A 180 4.73 -18.45 -7.31
CA GLN A 180 5.03 -19.84 -6.97
C GLN A 180 6.21 -20.36 -7.78
N ALA A 181 6.19 -20.21 -9.10
CA ALA A 181 7.29 -20.64 -9.97
C ALA A 181 8.63 -19.98 -9.60
N ALA A 182 8.61 -18.72 -9.17
CA ALA A 182 9.80 -17.99 -8.77
C ALA A 182 10.34 -18.35 -7.38
N LEU A 183 9.49 -18.85 -6.47
CA LEU A 183 9.82 -18.97 -5.05
C LEU A 183 9.69 -20.40 -4.47
N ASP A 184 8.99 -21.33 -5.12
CA ASP A 184 8.72 -22.67 -4.60
C ASP A 184 9.98 -23.52 -4.41
N SER A 185 11.04 -23.24 -5.18
CA SER A 185 12.33 -23.92 -5.04
C SER A 185 13.16 -23.43 -3.85
N TYR A 186 12.74 -22.35 -3.19
CA TYR A 186 13.48 -21.69 -2.11
C TYR A 186 12.84 -21.93 -0.74
N GLY A 187 13.65 -22.25 0.26
CA GLY A 187 13.21 -22.32 1.65
C GLY A 187 12.86 -20.94 2.22
N PRO A 188 11.95 -20.85 3.21
CA PRO A 188 11.45 -19.56 3.73
C PRO A 188 12.50 -18.73 4.47
N GLU A 189 13.60 -19.36 4.88
CA GLU A 189 14.73 -18.71 5.54
C GLU A 189 15.67 -18.00 4.56
N GLU A 190 15.58 -18.31 3.27
CA GLU A 190 16.48 -17.77 2.25
C GLU A 190 16.25 -16.27 1.98
N ASP A 191 17.32 -15.57 1.61
CA ASP A 191 17.36 -14.11 1.44
C ASP A 191 16.39 -13.61 0.35
N ILE A 192 15.98 -14.46 -0.59
CA ILE A 192 15.05 -14.10 -1.66
C ILE A 192 13.68 -13.67 -1.11
N TRP A 193 13.20 -14.30 -0.02
CA TRP A 193 11.91 -13.98 0.58
C TRP A 193 11.88 -12.59 1.22
N ILE A 194 13.01 -12.14 1.77
CA ILE A 194 13.16 -10.82 2.39
C ILE A 194 13.73 -9.78 1.42
N SER A 195 13.83 -10.12 0.14
CA SER A 195 14.24 -9.17 -0.89
C SER A 195 13.23 -8.05 -1.03
N ALA A 196 13.74 -6.86 -1.35
CA ALA A 196 12.96 -5.65 -1.36
C ALA A 196 13.43 -4.70 -2.47
N ASP A 197 12.51 -3.84 -2.91
CA ASP A 197 12.76 -2.84 -3.93
C ASP A 197 13.60 -1.66 -3.37
N ARG A 198 13.76 -0.59 -4.16
CA ARG A 198 14.48 0.61 -3.72
C ARG A 198 13.79 1.37 -2.58
N LYS A 199 12.50 1.15 -2.37
CA LYS A 199 11.71 1.71 -1.27
C LYS A 199 11.70 0.78 -0.05
N GLY A 200 12.28 -0.40 -0.13
CA GLY A 200 12.24 -1.40 0.94
C GLY A 200 10.93 -2.20 0.96
N ASN A 201 10.11 -2.13 -0.10
CA ASN A 201 8.90 -2.93 -0.24
C ASN A 201 9.26 -4.37 -0.63
N THR A 202 8.83 -5.32 0.19
CA THR A 202 8.90 -6.76 -0.09
C THR A 202 7.74 -7.18 -1.00
N LEU A 203 7.78 -8.41 -1.52
CA LEU A 203 6.68 -8.96 -2.33
C LEU A 203 5.31 -8.88 -1.63
N LEU A 204 5.28 -9.07 -0.30
CA LEU A 204 4.03 -8.98 0.48
C LEU A 204 3.44 -7.56 0.48
N HIS A 205 4.26 -6.50 0.42
CA HIS A 205 3.76 -5.14 0.27
C HIS A 205 3.06 -4.96 -1.08
N TYR A 206 3.65 -5.48 -2.16
CA TYR A 206 3.07 -5.41 -3.50
C TYR A 206 1.76 -6.20 -3.60
N ALA A 207 1.75 -7.44 -3.13
CA ALA A 207 0.55 -8.28 -3.14
C ALA A 207 -0.61 -7.68 -2.34
N ALA A 208 -0.31 -7.01 -1.22
CA ALA A 208 -1.32 -6.32 -0.43
C ALA A 208 -1.91 -5.10 -1.19
N ILE A 209 -1.07 -4.23 -1.76
CA ILE A 209 -1.52 -3.04 -2.50
C ILE A 209 -2.25 -3.40 -3.80
N SER A 210 -1.88 -4.51 -4.46
CA SER A 210 -2.57 -4.98 -5.65
C SER A 210 -3.95 -5.58 -5.36
N GLY A 211 -4.30 -5.78 -4.08
CA GLY A 211 -5.54 -6.42 -3.67
C GLY A 211 -5.57 -7.93 -3.88
N ASP A 212 -4.41 -8.56 -4.13
CA ASP A 212 -4.31 -9.98 -4.45
C ASP A 212 -4.31 -10.83 -3.18
N LEU A 213 -5.51 -11.15 -2.70
CA LEU A 213 -5.73 -11.93 -1.48
C LEU A 213 -5.10 -13.33 -1.54
N THR A 214 -5.05 -13.92 -2.73
CA THR A 214 -4.55 -15.28 -2.92
C THR A 214 -3.03 -15.31 -2.75
N CYS A 215 -2.31 -14.38 -3.39
CA CYS A 215 -0.88 -14.22 -3.19
C CYS A 215 -0.54 -13.87 -1.74
N VAL A 216 -1.30 -12.96 -1.10
CA VAL A 216 -1.05 -12.60 0.30
C VAL A 216 -1.15 -13.82 1.21
N LYS A 217 -2.22 -14.62 1.11
CA LYS A 217 -2.39 -15.84 1.92
C LYS A 217 -1.24 -16.82 1.70
N TRP A 218 -0.86 -17.06 0.45
CA TRP A 218 0.21 -17.98 0.12
C TRP A 218 1.58 -17.51 0.63
N ILE A 219 1.92 -16.23 0.44
CA ILE A 219 3.18 -15.65 0.94
C ILE A 219 3.24 -15.74 2.47
N MET A 220 2.14 -15.45 3.16
CA MET A 220 2.06 -15.52 4.62
C MET A 220 2.19 -16.95 5.15
N GLU A 221 1.66 -17.94 4.43
CA GLU A 221 1.82 -19.37 4.78
C GLU A 221 3.29 -19.80 4.67
N LYS A 222 3.98 -19.40 3.60
CA LYS A 222 5.38 -19.77 3.37
C LYS A 222 6.34 -18.98 4.26
N CYS A 223 6.16 -17.66 4.37
CA CYS A 223 7.09 -16.78 5.08
C CYS A 223 6.37 -15.78 6.00
N PRO A 224 5.86 -16.24 7.17
CA PRO A 224 5.06 -15.42 8.10
C PRO A 224 5.78 -14.15 8.60
N ARG A 225 7.12 -14.16 8.66
CA ARG A 225 7.92 -13.01 9.13
C ARG A 225 7.71 -11.74 8.30
N LEU A 226 7.31 -11.88 7.03
CA LEU A 226 7.08 -10.75 6.14
C LEU A 226 5.91 -9.87 6.56
N VAL A 227 4.95 -10.39 7.34
CA VAL A 227 3.81 -9.60 7.86
C VAL A 227 4.27 -8.39 8.68
N THR A 228 5.42 -8.52 9.33
CA THR A 228 6.01 -7.47 10.18
C THR A 228 7.18 -6.74 9.52
N ALA A 229 7.56 -7.11 8.29
CA ALA A 229 8.64 -6.47 7.57
C ALA A 229 8.30 -5.02 7.29
N ARG A 230 9.26 -4.11 7.44
CA ARG A 230 9.04 -2.67 7.26
C ARG A 230 9.87 -2.13 6.10
N ASN A 231 9.23 -1.33 5.26
CA ASN A 231 9.88 -0.60 4.19
C ASN A 231 10.69 0.61 4.71
N HIS A 232 11.28 1.41 3.81
CA HIS A 232 12.05 2.61 4.19
C HIS A 232 11.19 3.72 4.82
N GLN A 233 9.87 3.72 4.58
CA GLN A 233 8.90 4.58 5.26
C GLN A 233 8.48 4.03 6.63
N ARG A 234 9.04 2.88 7.04
CA ARG A 234 8.70 2.12 8.25
C ARG A 234 7.30 1.50 8.22
N ASN A 235 6.67 1.41 7.05
CA ASN A 235 5.36 0.81 6.88
C ASN A 235 5.49 -0.70 6.72
N THR A 236 4.61 -1.45 7.36
CA THR A 236 4.36 -2.87 7.10
C THR A 236 3.46 -3.06 5.88
N PRO A 237 3.28 -4.30 5.35
CA PRO A 237 2.30 -4.55 4.30
C PRO A 237 0.88 -4.11 4.66
N LEU A 238 0.48 -4.26 5.93
CA LEU A 238 -0.80 -3.76 6.43
C LEU A 238 -0.87 -2.23 6.37
N ASP A 239 0.19 -1.52 6.76
CA ASP A 239 0.22 -0.05 6.76
C ASP A 239 0.13 0.50 5.32
N GLU A 240 0.85 -0.10 4.36
CA GLU A 240 0.74 0.27 2.95
C GLU A 240 -0.64 -0.04 2.38
N PHE A 241 -1.23 -1.19 2.74
CA PHE A 241 -2.59 -1.53 2.32
C PHE A 241 -3.63 -0.57 2.89
N GLN A 242 -3.53 -0.18 4.16
CA GLN A 242 -4.40 0.84 4.76
C GLN A 242 -4.24 2.20 4.08
N THR A 243 -3.01 2.56 3.69
CA THR A 243 -2.75 3.77 2.89
C THR A 243 -3.44 3.70 1.53
N HIS A 244 -3.40 2.53 0.87
CA HIS A 244 -4.12 2.29 -0.38
C HIS A 244 -5.64 2.39 -0.22
N LEU A 245 -6.20 1.82 0.87
CA LEU A 245 -7.62 1.94 1.20
C LEU A 245 -8.04 3.39 1.45
N GLU A 246 -7.19 4.21 2.06
CA GLU A 246 -7.46 5.64 2.24
C GLU A 246 -7.53 6.38 0.90
N VAL A 247 -6.68 6.01 -0.07
CA VAL A 247 -6.75 6.54 -1.44
C VAL A 247 -8.07 6.15 -2.10
N ILE A 248 -8.47 4.88 -2.05
CA ILE A 248 -9.75 4.41 -2.62
C ILE A 248 -10.95 5.12 -1.96
N ARG A 249 -10.88 5.31 -0.64
CA ARG A 249 -11.94 5.98 0.12
C ARG A 249 -12.11 7.43 -0.30
N THR A 250 -11.01 8.15 -0.49
CA THR A 250 -11.02 9.62 -0.61
C THR A 250 -10.89 10.15 -2.03
N GLN A 251 -10.38 9.34 -2.97
CA GLN A 251 -9.96 9.82 -4.28
C GLN A 251 -10.47 8.94 -5.43
N GLN A 252 -10.86 9.60 -6.52
CA GLN A 252 -11.13 8.96 -7.80
C GLN A 252 -10.32 9.66 -8.89
N LYS A 253 -9.65 8.88 -9.74
CA LYS A 253 -8.90 9.42 -10.89
C LYS A 253 -9.77 9.44 -12.15
N TRP A 254 -9.80 10.57 -12.84
CA TRP A 254 -10.40 10.75 -14.16
C TRP A 254 -9.34 11.30 -15.13
N GLY A 255 -8.66 10.38 -15.83
CA GLY A 255 -7.47 10.72 -16.62
C GLY A 255 -6.37 11.31 -15.71
N THR A 256 -5.99 12.56 -15.96
CA THR A 256 -5.00 13.29 -15.15
C THR A 256 -5.59 14.01 -13.94
N LYS A 257 -6.92 14.09 -13.81
CA LYS A 257 -7.60 14.75 -12.69
C LYS A 257 -7.80 13.77 -11.54
N THR A 258 -7.58 14.23 -10.31
CA THR A 258 -7.97 13.53 -9.08
C THR A 258 -9.09 14.30 -8.41
N VAL A 259 -10.21 13.62 -8.18
CA VAL A 259 -11.43 14.17 -7.57
C VAL A 259 -11.58 13.60 -6.17
N ALA A 260 -11.93 14.45 -5.20
CA ALA A 260 -12.27 14.01 -3.85
C ALA A 260 -13.67 13.36 -3.85
N VAL A 261 -13.76 12.15 -3.30
CA VAL A 261 -15.00 11.32 -3.32
C VAL A 261 -15.33 10.70 -1.97
N SER A 262 -14.78 11.25 -0.87
CA SER A 262 -14.98 10.70 0.48
C SER A 262 -16.45 10.63 0.88
N ASP A 263 -17.25 11.60 0.45
CA ASP A 263 -18.69 11.66 0.67
C ASP A 263 -19.45 10.56 -0.10
N LYS A 264 -18.89 10.04 -1.19
CA LYS A 264 -19.46 8.95 -2.01
C LYS A 264 -19.04 7.56 -1.55
N PHE A 265 -18.21 7.46 -0.52
CA PHE A 265 -17.78 6.19 0.03
C PHE A 265 -18.99 5.38 0.55
N THR A 266 -19.04 4.09 0.24
CA THR A 266 -20.11 3.17 0.68
C THR A 266 -19.58 1.95 1.42
N GLY A 267 -18.31 2.00 1.84
CA GLY A 267 -17.59 0.90 2.44
C GLY A 267 -16.60 0.25 1.48
N TYR A 268 -15.61 -0.42 2.04
CA TYR A 268 -14.68 -1.25 1.29
C TYR A 268 -15.39 -2.50 0.75
N SER A 269 -14.91 -2.98 -0.40
CA SER A 269 -15.38 -4.23 -0.98
C SER A 269 -15.04 -5.42 -0.08
N GLN A 270 -15.77 -6.53 -0.26
CA GLN A 270 -15.55 -7.74 0.51
C GLN A 270 -14.10 -8.27 0.43
N PRO A 271 -13.43 -8.30 -0.75
CA PRO A 271 -12.02 -8.69 -0.83
C PRO A 271 -11.08 -7.80 0.01
N HIS A 272 -11.34 -6.48 0.07
CA HIS A 272 -10.54 -5.58 0.90
C HIS A 272 -10.73 -5.84 2.40
N VAL A 273 -11.96 -6.15 2.83
CA VAL A 273 -12.25 -6.52 4.22
C VAL A 273 -11.54 -7.84 4.58
N GLU A 274 -11.57 -8.83 3.67
CA GLU A 274 -10.85 -10.10 3.86
C GLU A 274 -9.33 -9.92 3.89
N MET A 275 -8.79 -9.01 3.09
CA MET A 275 -7.38 -8.63 3.12
C MET A 275 -7.00 -8.00 4.47
N LEU A 276 -7.82 -7.08 5.00
CA LEU A 276 -7.63 -6.52 6.34
C LEU A 276 -7.62 -7.62 7.40
N CYS A 277 -8.62 -8.50 7.39
CA CYS A 277 -8.69 -9.63 8.33
C CYS A 277 -7.43 -10.50 8.24
N THR A 278 -6.98 -10.82 7.03
CA THR A 278 -5.82 -11.68 6.78
C THR A 278 -4.54 -11.05 7.33
N LEU A 279 -4.25 -9.80 6.95
CA LEU A 279 -3.02 -9.10 7.36
C LEU A 279 -3.01 -8.74 8.86
N GLN A 280 -4.18 -8.56 9.48
CA GLN A 280 -4.32 -8.34 10.93
C GLN A 280 -4.37 -9.63 11.75
N GLY A 281 -4.48 -10.80 11.10
CA GLY A 281 -4.63 -12.09 11.80
C GLY A 281 -5.98 -12.24 12.51
N LEU A 282 -7.04 -11.61 12.01
CA LEU A 282 -8.38 -11.65 12.58
C LEU A 282 -9.19 -12.84 12.05
N SER A 283 -9.96 -13.48 12.94
CA SER A 283 -10.86 -14.58 12.60
C SER A 283 -12.10 -14.56 13.51
N ASN A 284 -13.19 -15.20 13.07
CA ASN A 284 -14.46 -15.32 13.83
C ASN A 284 -15.06 -13.97 14.28
N LEU A 285 -14.95 -12.94 13.44
CA LEU A 285 -15.48 -11.62 13.73
C LEU A 285 -17.01 -11.62 13.75
N SER A 286 -17.58 -10.87 14.69
CA SER A 286 -19.00 -10.52 14.69
C SER A 286 -19.36 -9.63 13.49
N LEU A 287 -20.66 -9.56 13.16
CA LEU A 287 -21.15 -8.67 12.10
C LEU A 287 -20.72 -7.22 12.34
N GLU A 288 -20.78 -6.75 13.59
CA GLU A 288 -20.39 -5.39 13.97
C GLU A 288 -18.90 -5.12 13.73
N GLU A 289 -18.02 -6.08 14.04
CA GLU A 289 -16.58 -5.97 13.75
C GLU A 289 -16.30 -5.95 12.25
N LEU A 290 -17.01 -6.75 11.47
CA LEU A 290 -16.93 -6.73 10.00
C LEU A 290 -17.39 -5.39 9.42
N LEU A 291 -18.48 -4.81 9.94
CA LEU A 291 -18.95 -3.49 9.52
C LEU A 291 -17.93 -2.40 9.88
N ARG A 292 -17.29 -2.49 11.05
CA ARG A 292 -16.20 -1.57 11.44
C ARG A 292 -15.02 -1.62 10.49
N LEU A 293 -14.61 -2.80 10.05
CA LEU A 293 -13.58 -2.94 9.01
C LEU A 293 -14.06 -2.36 7.68
N LYS A 294 -15.27 -2.74 7.24
CA LYS A 294 -15.89 -2.28 5.99
C LYS A 294 -15.95 -0.76 5.89
N TYR A 295 -16.28 -0.07 6.98
CA TYR A 295 -16.46 1.38 6.98
C TYR A 295 -15.24 2.17 7.50
N GLY A 296 -14.11 1.51 7.73
CA GLY A 296 -12.85 2.15 8.12
C GLY A 296 -12.85 2.71 9.54
N CYS A 297 -13.58 2.09 10.46
CA CYS A 297 -13.59 2.44 11.88
C CYS A 297 -12.20 2.20 12.49
N THR A 298 -11.61 3.24 13.07
CA THR A 298 -10.31 3.15 13.78
C THR A 298 -10.45 3.20 15.30
N CYS A 299 -11.63 3.56 15.81
CA CYS A 299 -11.87 3.64 17.25
C CYS A 299 -12.37 2.34 17.87
N GLY A 300 -12.80 1.37 17.06
CA GLY A 300 -13.43 0.13 17.51
C GLY A 300 -14.82 0.30 18.15
N GLN A 301 -15.44 1.47 18.03
CA GLN A 301 -16.70 1.82 18.72
C GLN A 301 -17.75 2.50 17.83
N CYS A 302 -17.53 2.60 16.51
CA CYS A 302 -18.57 3.11 15.61
C CYS A 302 -19.80 2.21 15.64
N GLN A 303 -20.99 2.81 15.78
CA GLN A 303 -22.29 2.13 15.64
C GLN A 303 -22.51 1.77 14.16
N GLU A 304 -22.92 0.52 13.92
CA GLU A 304 -23.02 -0.08 12.57
C GLU A 304 -21.73 0.08 11.75
N GLY A 305 -20.59 0.23 12.43
CA GLY A 305 -19.29 0.46 11.83
C GLY A 305 -19.01 1.86 11.27
N PHE A 306 -20.01 2.72 11.06
CA PHE A 306 -19.80 4.01 10.40
C PHE A 306 -20.00 5.24 11.32
N LEU A 307 -20.95 5.24 12.26
CA LEU A 307 -21.23 6.41 13.11
C LEU A 307 -20.31 6.41 14.34
N SER A 308 -19.29 7.30 14.36
CA SER A 308 -18.33 7.34 15.46
C SER A 308 -18.93 7.92 16.75
N PRO A 309 -18.41 7.55 17.93
CA PRO A 309 -18.88 8.11 19.20
C PRO A 309 -18.78 9.64 19.30
N ARG A 310 -17.71 10.25 18.73
CA ARG A 310 -17.56 11.70 18.68
C ARG A 310 -18.57 12.35 17.74
N MET A 311 -18.77 11.79 16.54
CA MET A 311 -19.77 12.31 15.62
C MET A 311 -21.18 12.19 16.21
N ARG A 312 -21.51 11.06 16.84
CA ARG A 312 -22.77 10.87 17.56
C ARG A 312 -22.99 11.94 18.63
N PHE A 313 -21.97 12.21 19.45
CA PHE A 313 -22.03 13.29 20.44
C PHE A 313 -22.25 14.66 19.79
N THR A 314 -21.51 14.97 18.73
CA THR A 314 -21.65 16.22 17.99
C THR A 314 -23.05 16.37 17.41
N LEU A 315 -23.56 15.36 16.72
CA LEU A 315 -24.92 15.40 16.17
C LEU A 315 -25.98 15.56 17.27
N ALA A 316 -25.80 14.91 18.43
CA ALA A 316 -26.73 15.07 19.55
C ALA A 316 -26.76 16.52 20.02
N GLN A 317 -25.59 17.13 20.27
CA GLN A 317 -25.53 18.54 20.69
C GLN A 317 -26.07 19.50 19.63
N THR A 318 -25.76 19.27 18.34
CA THR A 318 -26.35 20.09 17.25
C THR A 318 -27.87 19.97 17.23
N ALA A 319 -28.41 18.77 17.45
CA ALA A 319 -29.84 18.53 17.49
C ALA A 319 -30.50 19.21 18.69
N ASP A 320 -29.88 19.14 19.88
CA ASP A 320 -30.34 19.87 21.07
C ASP A 320 -30.33 21.39 20.86
N ASP A 321 -29.27 21.93 20.26
CA ASP A 321 -29.17 23.37 19.97
C ASP A 321 -30.26 23.81 18.97
N ALA A 322 -30.52 22.99 17.94
CA ALA A 322 -31.59 23.25 16.98
C ALA A 322 -32.98 23.12 17.60
N ALA A 323 -33.19 22.12 18.46
CA ALA A 323 -34.43 21.92 19.20
C ALA A 323 -34.70 23.03 20.22
N ALA A 324 -33.66 23.56 20.89
CA ALA A 324 -33.80 24.70 21.80
C ALA A 324 -34.25 25.99 21.09
N MET A 325 -34.20 26.03 19.75
CA MET A 325 -34.79 27.11 18.97
C MET A 325 -36.32 27.02 18.89
N VAL A 326 -36.92 25.88 19.24
CA VAL A 326 -38.35 25.74 19.57
C VAL A 326 -38.61 26.58 20.81
N SER A 327 -38.89 27.85 20.59
CA SER A 327 -39.26 28.80 21.62
C SER A 327 -40.66 29.32 21.32
N ASP A 328 -41.31 29.90 22.33
CA ASP A 328 -42.58 30.62 22.15
C ASP A 328 -42.49 31.61 20.98
N GLU A 329 -41.31 32.17 20.68
CA GLU A 329 -41.08 33.03 19.52
C GLU A 329 -41.57 32.38 18.21
N CYS A 330 -41.42 31.06 18.02
CA CYS A 330 -41.86 30.37 16.81
C CYS A 330 -43.39 30.39 16.60
N THR A 331 -44.16 30.52 17.69
CA THR A 331 -45.62 30.62 17.64
C THR A 331 -46.09 32.01 17.18
N TRP A 332 -45.32 33.07 17.45
CA TRP A 332 -45.70 34.46 17.14
C TRP A 332 -44.87 35.12 16.03
N ILE A 333 -43.73 34.55 15.66
CA ILE A 333 -42.86 35.09 14.62
C ILE A 333 -43.55 35.06 13.26
N ASP A 334 -43.40 36.14 12.50
CA ASP A 334 -43.84 36.18 11.10
C ASP A 334 -43.15 35.08 10.29
N GLY A 335 -43.92 34.36 9.48
CA GLY A 335 -43.41 33.21 8.74
C GLY A 335 -42.30 33.58 7.74
N LYS A 336 -42.30 34.79 7.15
CA LYS A 336 -41.19 35.22 6.28
C LYS A 336 -39.93 35.49 7.08
N LEU A 337 -40.08 36.08 8.28
CA LEU A 337 -38.95 36.28 9.18
C LEU A 337 -38.40 34.94 9.68
N PHE A 338 -39.26 33.96 9.97
CA PHE A 338 -38.85 32.60 10.28
C PHE A 338 -38.01 31.99 9.13
N LEU A 339 -38.52 32.01 7.90
CA LEU A 339 -37.77 31.46 6.76
C LEU A 339 -36.38 32.08 6.62
N LYS A 340 -36.26 33.39 6.84
CA LYS A 340 -34.97 34.09 6.80
C LYS A 340 -34.07 33.69 7.98
N LYS A 341 -34.61 33.58 9.20
CA LYS A 341 -33.86 33.21 10.41
C LYS A 341 -33.33 31.77 10.32
N TYR A 342 -34.12 30.86 9.75
CA TYR A 342 -33.82 29.43 9.72
C TYR A 342 -33.38 28.91 8.35
N GLU A 343 -33.12 29.79 7.37
CA GLU A 343 -32.79 29.45 5.97
C GLU A 343 -31.80 28.28 5.83
N ARG A 344 -30.78 28.23 6.69
CA ARG A 344 -29.75 27.17 6.71
C ARG A 344 -30.28 25.76 6.97
N TYR A 345 -31.47 25.59 7.53
CA TYR A 345 -32.09 24.29 7.82
C TYR A 345 -33.14 23.89 6.77
N LEU A 346 -33.58 24.83 5.92
CA LEU A 346 -34.78 24.65 5.10
C LEU A 346 -34.50 24.16 3.68
N MET A 347 -33.23 24.09 3.29
CA MET A 347 -32.77 23.74 1.93
C MET A 347 -33.17 22.34 1.45
N TYR A 348 -33.44 21.40 2.37
CA TYR A 348 -33.79 20.02 2.04
C TYR A 348 -35.30 19.80 2.02
N LEU A 349 -36.09 20.84 2.29
CA LEU A 349 -37.53 20.76 2.28
C LEU A 349 -38.07 20.71 0.85
N ARG A 350 -39.14 19.94 0.67
CA ARG A 350 -39.92 19.99 -0.56
C ARG A 350 -40.55 21.39 -0.72
N PRO A 351 -40.67 21.93 -1.95
CA PRO A 351 -41.20 23.29 -2.18
C PRO A 351 -42.55 23.55 -1.49
N ARG A 352 -43.47 22.58 -1.54
CA ARG A 352 -44.77 22.67 -0.86
C ARG A 352 -44.65 22.86 0.65
N VAL A 353 -43.74 22.13 1.30
CA VAL A 353 -43.53 22.22 2.76
C VAL A 353 -42.86 23.54 3.12
N TYR A 354 -41.85 23.95 2.33
CA TYR A 354 -41.20 25.25 2.48
C TYR A 354 -42.21 26.40 2.36
N ASP A 355 -43.12 26.31 1.38
CA ASP A 355 -44.11 27.34 1.16
C ASP A 355 -45.12 27.42 2.31
N GLU A 356 -45.55 26.28 2.84
CA GLU A 356 -46.47 26.22 3.99
C GLU A 356 -45.89 26.82 5.27
N MET A 357 -44.57 26.71 5.47
CA MET A 357 -43.91 27.33 6.62
C MET A 357 -44.09 28.85 6.69
N ARG A 358 -44.44 29.53 5.58
CA ARG A 358 -44.76 30.96 5.60
C ARG A 358 -46.05 31.27 6.35
N THR A 359 -46.98 30.34 6.40
CA THR A 359 -48.34 30.56 6.89
C THR A 359 -48.64 29.75 8.14
N SER A 360 -48.20 28.49 8.21
CA SER A 360 -48.50 27.59 9.32
C SER A 360 -47.42 27.60 10.40
N SER A 361 -47.76 28.04 11.61
CA SER A 361 -46.92 27.84 12.81
C SER A 361 -46.73 26.38 13.15
N ASP A 362 -47.76 25.56 12.93
CA ASP A 362 -47.77 24.16 13.35
C ASP A 362 -46.79 23.32 12.51
N VAL A 363 -46.68 23.61 11.20
CA VAL A 363 -45.66 22.98 10.34
C VAL A 363 -44.25 23.42 10.73
N ARG A 364 -44.06 24.67 11.14
CA ARG A 364 -42.75 25.17 11.62
C ARG A 364 -42.35 24.50 12.94
N LEU A 365 -43.28 24.43 13.88
CA LEU A 365 -43.04 23.81 15.19
C LEU A 365 -42.79 22.31 15.04
N GLY A 366 -43.56 21.63 14.20
CA GLY A 366 -43.35 20.21 13.89
C GLY A 366 -42.02 19.90 13.19
N PHE A 367 -41.55 20.81 12.33
CA PHE A 367 -40.22 20.69 11.75
C PHE A 367 -39.13 20.78 12.81
N LEU A 368 -39.23 21.77 13.70
CA LEU A 368 -38.22 21.97 14.74
C LEU A 368 -38.27 20.89 15.83
N SER A 369 -39.45 20.37 16.17
CA SER A 369 -39.60 19.31 17.18
C SER A 369 -38.95 17.99 16.76
N LEU A 370 -38.83 17.73 15.45
CA LEU A 370 -38.07 16.56 14.97
C LEU A 370 -36.60 16.58 15.41
N PHE A 371 -35.97 17.74 15.60
CA PHE A 371 -34.59 17.80 16.10
C PHE A 371 -34.48 17.21 17.52
N SER A 372 -35.46 17.39 18.40
CA SER A 372 -35.47 16.76 19.72
C SER A 372 -35.55 15.24 19.61
N HIS A 373 -36.36 14.71 18.68
CA HIS A 373 -36.43 13.26 18.45
C HIS A 373 -35.12 12.69 17.88
N PHE A 374 -34.41 13.46 17.05
CA PHE A 374 -33.02 13.13 16.67
C PHE A 374 -32.09 13.12 17.89
N ALA A 375 -32.18 14.13 18.77
CA ALA A 375 -31.35 14.20 19.97
C ALA A 375 -31.60 12.99 20.91
N LEU A 376 -32.86 12.62 21.12
CA LEU A 376 -33.25 11.41 21.87
C LEU A 376 -32.67 10.15 21.22
N CYS A 377 -32.83 9.98 19.91
CA CYS A 377 -32.25 8.86 19.19
C CYS A 377 -30.73 8.77 19.39
N LEU A 378 -30.02 9.88 19.22
CA LEU A 378 -28.57 9.96 19.29
C LEU A 378 -28.02 9.84 20.73
N ARG A 379 -28.84 10.04 21.77
CA ARG A 379 -28.43 9.87 23.17
C ARG A 379 -28.76 8.47 23.67
N ASP A 380 -29.97 8.00 23.42
CA ASP A 380 -30.56 6.87 24.12
C ASP A 380 -30.59 5.58 23.29
N SER A 381 -30.42 5.67 21.96
CA SER A 381 -30.41 4.49 21.09
C SER A 381 -29.02 3.88 20.91
N THR A 382 -29.00 2.55 20.80
CA THR A 382 -27.85 1.78 20.32
C THR A 382 -27.71 1.77 18.81
N GLU A 383 -28.72 2.27 18.08
CA GLU A 383 -28.76 2.33 16.61
C GLU A 383 -28.49 3.77 16.12
N PRO A 384 -27.92 3.94 14.91
CA PRO A 384 -27.86 5.24 14.24
C PRO A 384 -29.25 5.86 14.03
N PRO A 385 -29.34 7.17 13.79
CA PRO A 385 -30.61 7.83 13.49
C PRO A 385 -31.01 7.52 12.05
N HIS A 386 -31.46 6.30 11.79
CA HIS A 386 -32.17 5.94 10.57
C HIS A 386 -33.61 6.47 10.63
N GLU A 387 -34.26 6.67 9.48
CA GLU A 387 -35.63 7.19 9.42
C GLU A 387 -36.60 6.43 10.35
N LEU A 388 -36.63 5.09 10.24
CA LEU A 388 -37.50 4.26 11.08
C LEU A 388 -37.22 4.44 12.57
N LYS A 389 -35.95 4.63 12.94
CA LYS A 389 -35.57 4.80 14.34
C LYS A 389 -36.01 6.14 14.89
N VAL A 390 -35.89 7.20 14.11
CA VAL A 390 -36.39 8.53 14.50
C VAL A 390 -37.91 8.52 14.60
N LEU A 391 -38.63 7.85 13.69
CA LEU A 391 -40.08 7.67 13.79
C LEU A 391 -40.49 6.89 15.04
N GLU A 392 -39.72 5.87 15.43
CA GLU A 392 -39.92 5.18 16.72
C GLU A 392 -39.79 6.15 17.90
N MET A 393 -38.81 7.07 17.88
CA MET A 393 -38.66 8.09 18.93
C MET A 393 -39.84 9.08 18.96
N VAL A 394 -40.37 9.46 17.80
CA VAL A 394 -41.58 10.30 17.70
C VAL A 394 -42.79 9.62 18.34
N ILE A 395 -42.93 8.31 18.15
CA ILE A 395 -44.08 7.55 18.68
C ILE A 395 -43.93 7.24 20.17
N SER A 396 -42.71 6.98 20.63
CA SER A 396 -42.43 6.50 22.00
C SER A 396 -42.12 7.59 23.02
N THR A 397 -41.93 8.85 22.60
CA THR A 397 -41.71 9.95 23.53
C THR A 397 -42.88 10.11 24.51
N LYS A 398 -42.57 10.53 25.74
CA LYS A 398 -43.58 10.86 26.76
C LYS A 398 -44.17 12.25 26.58
N GLU A 399 -43.53 13.09 25.78
CA GLU A 399 -43.98 14.45 25.50
C GLU A 399 -45.00 14.44 24.36
N GLU A 400 -46.28 14.30 24.73
CA GLU A 400 -47.40 14.17 23.77
C GLU A 400 -47.53 15.36 22.82
N GLU A 401 -47.28 16.58 23.31
CA GLU A 401 -47.31 17.80 22.50
C GLU A 401 -46.22 17.78 21.42
N GLU A 402 -44.98 17.47 21.79
CA GLU A 402 -43.84 17.39 20.87
C GLU A 402 -44.04 16.32 19.78
N SER A 403 -44.53 15.14 20.20
CA SER A 403 -44.92 14.05 19.30
C SER A 403 -46.00 14.49 18.31
N THR A 404 -47.01 15.23 18.79
CA THR A 404 -48.14 15.70 17.97
C THR A 404 -47.68 16.72 16.94
N MET A 405 -46.81 17.65 17.32
CA MET A 405 -46.19 18.60 16.40
C MET A 405 -45.40 17.88 15.31
N ALA A 406 -44.52 16.94 15.68
CA ALA A 406 -43.71 16.20 14.72
C ALA A 406 -44.58 15.43 13.72
N LYS A 407 -45.64 14.77 14.20
CA LYS A 407 -46.63 14.09 13.36
C LYS A 407 -47.32 15.05 12.38
N HIS A 408 -47.73 16.23 12.84
CA HIS A 408 -48.37 17.22 11.96
C HIS A 408 -47.46 17.66 10.80
N TYR A 409 -46.16 17.86 11.06
CA TYR A 409 -45.19 18.14 9.99
C TYR A 409 -45.07 16.97 9.00
N LEU A 410 -44.98 15.74 9.49
CA LEU A 410 -44.88 14.54 8.65
C LEU A 410 -46.15 14.31 7.82
N ASP A 411 -47.33 14.44 8.42
CA ASP A 411 -48.64 14.30 7.76
C ASP A 411 -48.86 15.34 6.66
N PHE A 412 -48.32 16.55 6.83
CA PHE A 412 -48.34 17.59 5.80
C PHE A 412 -47.44 17.26 4.59
N GLY A 413 -46.49 16.33 4.75
CA GLY A 413 -45.51 15.95 3.74
C GLY A 413 -44.09 16.43 4.04
N GLY A 414 -43.81 16.85 5.28
CA GLY A 414 -42.45 16.89 5.79
C GLY A 414 -41.80 15.50 5.81
N THR A 415 -40.47 15.42 5.84
CA THR A 415 -39.75 14.14 5.89
C THR A 415 -38.67 14.15 6.95
N VAL A 416 -38.43 12.98 7.56
CA VAL A 416 -37.30 12.79 8.47
C VAL A 416 -35.98 13.02 7.73
N GLU A 417 -35.91 12.60 6.46
CA GLU A 417 -34.76 12.82 5.58
C GLU A 417 -34.37 14.30 5.47
N ALA A 418 -35.33 15.21 5.30
CA ALA A 418 -35.04 16.63 5.17
C ALA A 418 -34.46 17.21 6.46
N VAL A 419 -35.03 16.84 7.62
CA VAL A 419 -34.54 17.28 8.93
C VAL A 419 -33.18 16.67 9.26
N GLY A 420 -32.99 15.37 9.00
CA GLY A 420 -31.72 14.68 9.16
C GLY A 420 -30.62 15.29 8.29
N SER A 421 -30.90 15.53 7.01
CA SER A 421 -29.96 16.20 6.10
C SER A 421 -29.57 17.60 6.60
N ALA A 422 -30.54 18.36 7.11
CA ALA A 422 -30.30 19.68 7.70
C ALA A 422 -29.41 19.60 8.96
N LEU A 423 -29.68 18.64 9.84
CA LEU A 423 -28.89 18.37 11.06
C LEU A 423 -27.42 18.05 10.72
N PHE A 424 -27.20 17.10 9.82
CA PHE A 424 -25.86 16.69 9.41
C PHE A 424 -25.11 17.83 8.73
N ARG A 425 -25.80 18.66 7.91
CA ARG A 425 -25.16 19.82 7.29
C ARG A 425 -24.79 20.87 8.33
N ASP A 426 -25.66 21.17 9.29
CA ASP A 426 -25.36 22.15 10.33
C ASP A 426 -24.17 21.72 11.19
N ALA A 427 -24.11 20.43 11.57
CA ALA A 427 -22.97 19.84 12.25
C ALA A 427 -21.68 19.93 11.41
N LEU A 428 -21.75 19.66 10.10
CA LEU A 428 -20.62 19.80 9.20
C LEU A 428 -20.12 21.25 9.10
N THR A 429 -21.04 22.22 8.97
CA THR A 429 -20.67 23.65 8.84
C THR A 429 -20.14 24.25 10.12
N ASN A 430 -20.66 23.79 11.27
CA ASN A 430 -20.27 24.29 12.59
C ASN A 430 -19.27 23.36 13.28
N SER A 431 -18.60 22.44 12.57
CA SER A 431 -17.66 21.49 13.16
C SER A 431 -16.36 22.15 13.67
N THR A 432 -15.95 23.28 13.09
CA THR A 432 -14.66 23.93 13.38
C THR A 432 -14.82 25.33 13.96
N GLY A 433 -14.22 25.63 15.12
CA GLY A 433 -14.17 26.96 15.72
C GLY A 433 -14.28 26.97 17.25
N ILE A 434 -14.03 28.12 17.90
CA ILE A 434 -14.16 28.23 19.37
C ILE A 434 -15.64 28.14 19.80
N ALA A 435 -16.54 28.64 18.97
CA ALA A 435 -17.98 28.54 19.17
C ALA A 435 -18.59 27.25 18.60
N SER A 436 -17.78 26.34 18.03
CA SER A 436 -18.28 25.02 17.64
C SER A 436 -18.51 24.14 18.86
N ILE A 437 -19.24 23.04 18.66
CA ILE A 437 -19.37 21.97 19.66
C ILE A 437 -18.00 21.49 20.12
N TRP A 438 -17.00 21.43 19.23
CA TRP A 438 -15.63 21.09 19.60
C TRP A 438 -15.01 22.11 20.56
N GLY A 439 -15.19 23.41 20.31
CA GLY A 439 -14.70 24.46 21.19
C GLY A 439 -15.40 24.48 22.56
N ILE A 440 -16.71 24.23 22.60
CA ILE A 440 -17.51 24.23 23.83
C ILE A 440 -17.27 22.98 24.67
N PHE A 441 -17.18 21.81 24.03
CA PHE A 441 -17.13 20.49 24.69
C PHE A 441 -15.78 19.78 24.54
N GLU A 442 -14.69 20.53 24.32
CA GLU A 442 -13.37 19.98 24.02
C GLU A 442 -12.94 18.88 25.00
N SER A 443 -13.11 19.10 26.31
CA SER A 443 -12.72 18.15 27.35
C SER A 443 -13.46 16.82 27.24
N ARG A 444 -14.76 16.86 26.93
CA ARG A 444 -15.60 15.66 26.74
C ARG A 444 -15.22 14.95 25.45
N LEU A 445 -15.06 15.68 24.35
CA LEU A 445 -14.70 15.10 23.05
C LEU A 445 -13.29 14.47 23.05
N ARG A 446 -12.35 15.07 23.78
CA ARG A 446 -11.01 14.47 24.01
C ARG A 446 -11.06 13.20 24.85
N ALA A 447 -12.05 13.05 25.75
CA ALA A 447 -12.24 11.83 26.53
C ALA A 447 -12.87 10.68 25.71
N VAL A 448 -13.45 10.99 24.55
CA VAL A 448 -14.00 10.00 23.62
C VAL A 448 -12.92 9.60 22.59
N PRO A 449 -12.80 8.32 22.19
CA PRO A 449 -11.82 7.87 21.20
C PRO A 449 -11.93 8.59 19.86
N ALA A 450 -10.78 8.93 19.26
CA ALA A 450 -10.72 9.47 17.90
C ALA A 450 -11.02 8.39 16.86
N CYS A 451 -11.77 8.75 15.83
CA CYS A 451 -12.06 7.86 14.71
C CYS A 451 -11.81 8.54 13.37
N ARG A 452 -11.37 7.76 12.37
CA ARG A 452 -11.32 8.21 10.97
C ARG A 452 -12.67 8.75 10.47
N ASN A 453 -13.79 8.26 11.04
CA ASN A 453 -15.13 8.69 10.67
C ASN A 453 -15.60 9.99 11.36
N ASP A 454 -14.84 10.59 12.28
CA ASP A 454 -15.31 11.72 13.12
C ASP A 454 -15.79 12.96 12.33
N GLU A 455 -15.21 13.21 11.16
CA GLU A 455 -15.47 14.40 10.34
C GLU A 455 -16.16 14.07 9.00
N GLU A 456 -16.55 12.81 8.80
CA GLU A 456 -17.06 12.29 7.53
C GLU A 456 -18.59 12.43 7.44
N PHE A 457 -19.12 13.61 7.77
CA PHE A 457 -20.57 13.84 7.89
C PHE A 457 -21.34 13.51 6.61
N GLY A 458 -20.78 13.80 5.43
CA GLY A 458 -21.42 13.47 4.14
C GLY A 458 -21.49 11.97 3.86
N PHE A 459 -20.47 11.23 4.28
CA PHE A 459 -20.49 9.77 4.22
C PHE A 459 -21.56 9.22 5.16
N VAL A 460 -21.54 9.63 6.43
CA VAL A 460 -22.41 9.12 7.50
C VAL A 460 -23.87 9.50 7.27
N SER A 461 -24.17 10.72 6.79
CA SER A 461 -25.55 11.12 6.48
C SER A 461 -26.17 10.21 5.42
N GLY A 462 -25.41 9.90 4.36
CA GLY A 462 -25.83 8.95 3.33
C GLY A 462 -26.01 7.52 3.85
N MET A 463 -25.21 7.10 4.85
CA MET A 463 -25.38 5.79 5.48
C MET A 463 -26.65 5.72 6.36
N CYS A 464 -27.10 6.84 6.94
CA CYS A 464 -28.38 6.95 7.65
C CYS A 464 -29.61 7.07 6.73
N GLY A 465 -29.40 7.07 5.40
CA GLY A 465 -30.47 7.24 4.40
C GLY A 465 -30.84 8.69 4.09
N TYR A 466 -29.96 9.64 4.41
CA TYR A 466 -30.16 11.07 4.18
C TYR A 466 -29.34 11.59 2.99
N GLU A 467 -29.60 12.82 2.56
CA GLU A 467 -28.80 13.46 1.53
C GLU A 467 -27.33 13.55 1.97
N ARG A 468 -26.40 13.28 1.05
CA ARG A 468 -24.95 13.32 1.33
C ARG A 468 -24.47 14.76 1.44
N VAL A 469 -24.26 15.23 2.66
CA VAL A 469 -23.91 16.63 2.92
C VAL A 469 -22.47 16.96 2.51
N ARG A 470 -22.23 18.18 1.99
CA ARG A 470 -20.91 18.63 1.51
C ARG A 470 -20.56 20.03 2.04
N ARG A 471 -19.26 20.30 2.26
CA ARG A 471 -18.77 21.66 2.55
C ARG A 471 -18.77 22.46 1.26
N GLY A 472 -19.76 23.35 1.11
CA GLY A 472 -19.90 24.21 -0.06
C GLY A 472 -20.75 23.57 -1.16
N GLN A 473 -21.99 24.04 -1.28
CA GLN A 473 -22.66 24.03 -2.58
C GLN A 473 -22.24 25.34 -3.25
N CYS A 474 -21.53 25.26 -4.38
CA CYS A 474 -21.44 26.41 -5.27
C CYS A 474 -22.87 26.72 -5.74
N LEU A 475 -23.42 27.82 -5.22
CA LEU A 475 -24.52 28.50 -5.89
C LEU A 475 -23.95 28.97 -7.23
N SER A 476 -24.66 28.72 -8.33
CA SER A 476 -24.38 29.43 -9.57
C SER A 476 -24.47 30.95 -9.30
N ALA A 477 -23.88 31.78 -10.16
CA ALA A 477 -24.06 33.24 -10.10
C ALA A 477 -25.54 33.69 -10.17
N THR A 478 -26.47 32.77 -10.48
CA THR A 478 -27.92 32.97 -10.54
C THR A 478 -28.69 32.33 -9.36
N GLY A 479 -27.99 31.80 -8.35
CA GLY A 479 -28.62 31.23 -7.15
C GLY A 479 -29.30 29.88 -7.38
N HIS A 480 -28.87 29.11 -8.39
CA HIS A 480 -29.35 27.74 -8.60
C HIS A 480 -28.28 26.75 -8.11
N PHE A 481 -28.74 25.62 -7.57
CA PHE A 481 -27.88 24.53 -7.14
C PHE A 481 -27.24 23.89 -8.38
N LEU A 482 -25.91 23.87 -8.45
CA LEU A 482 -25.20 23.09 -9.46
C LEU A 482 -25.32 21.60 -9.09
N GLY A 483 -25.96 20.82 -9.95
CA GLY A 483 -26.11 19.38 -9.79
C GLY A 483 -24.82 18.64 -10.13
N GLU A 484 -24.77 17.34 -9.80
CA GLU A 484 -23.61 16.43 -10.00
C GLU A 484 -23.11 16.29 -11.45
N TYR A 485 -23.69 17.00 -12.41
CA TYR A 485 -23.35 16.95 -13.84
C TYR A 485 -22.71 18.23 -14.40
N ASP A 486 -22.43 19.23 -13.56
CA ASP A 486 -21.83 20.51 -14.00
C ASP A 486 -20.30 20.59 -13.80
N PHE A 487 -19.56 19.49 -14.06
CA PHE A 487 -18.10 19.46 -14.06
C PHE A 487 -17.48 18.82 -15.30
#